data_AF-A0A495JWF4-F1
#
_entry.id   AF-A0A495JWF4-F1
#
_cell.length_a   1.000
_cell.length_b   1.000
_cell.length_c   1.000
_cell.angle_alpha   90.00
_cell.angle_beta   90.00
_cell.angle_gamma   90.00
#
_symmetry.space_group_name_H-M   'P 1'
#
loop_
_entity.id
_entity.type
_entity.pdbx_description
1 polymer ?
#
loop_
_entity_poly.entity_id
_entity_poly.type
_entity_poly.pdbx_seq_one_letter_code
_entity_poly.pdbx_strand_id
1 'polypeptide(L)'
;MNAKHFPPGSVSGTRVDPYLPDHGNVGYRTTHYDLDLDYRTGPGRLSGRATISATTDRVLAEISLDLGRFRVDRVLVDGAEAHYRHRAGKLRIRPAMPLPADTPFTVTVRYAGEPRPIPSRWGDLGWERIDDGALVASQPTGAPSWFPCNDHPGDKATYRIAVTTGSRYSVIANGALVSHEAGANSTRWVYEQNAPMSSYLATVQIGRYRLVGFDAGPVTQRAAVPSRLLTAARHDFGRQSEMMTTFERLFGPYPFGEYTVVVVDEDLEVPVEAHGLSVFGANHIDGRRGFERLVAHELAHQWFGNSLTVADWRHIWLNEGFAKYAEWLWSELSGGAPAGAHAAQSWAVVAAMPQDLRVADPGVRRMFDDRVYQRGALALHALRVAIGDEPFVALLREWTRAHRHATVTTGEFVALAQRHSARPLDGLFAAWLYERPLPPLPS
;
A
#
# COMPACT_ATOMS: atom_id res chain seq x y z
N MET A 1 -17.94 41.86 9.88
CA MET A 1 -18.84 41.83 8.71
C MET A 1 -18.30 40.82 7.71
N ASN A 2 -19.14 39.84 7.37
CA ASN A 2 -19.04 38.82 6.31
C ASN A 2 -17.82 37.87 6.31
N ALA A 3 -17.85 36.91 7.24
CA ALA A 3 -17.23 35.60 7.06
C ALA A 3 -17.99 34.86 5.94
N LYS A 4 -17.32 34.57 4.83
CA LYS A 4 -17.87 33.68 3.79
C LYS A 4 -17.73 32.24 4.29
N HIS A 5 -18.87 31.68 4.72
CA HIS A 5 -19.07 30.26 4.92
C HIS A 5 -18.75 29.52 3.62
N PHE A 6 -17.75 28.65 3.63
CA PHE A 6 -17.58 27.64 2.59
C PHE A 6 -18.58 26.51 2.90
N PRO A 7 -19.52 26.17 1.99
CA PRO A 7 -20.43 25.07 2.21
C PRO A 7 -19.66 23.73 2.18
N PRO A 8 -20.11 22.70 2.90
CA PRO A 8 -19.62 21.34 2.71
C PRO A 8 -19.93 20.94 1.26
N GLY A 9 -18.88 20.64 0.50
CA GLY A 9 -19.00 20.26 -0.90
C GLY A 9 -19.76 18.95 -1.05
N SER A 10 -21.02 19.04 -1.47
CA SER A 10 -21.76 17.93 -2.04
C SER A 10 -21.12 17.52 -3.37
N VAL A 11 -20.40 16.41 -3.41
CA VAL A 11 -19.87 15.87 -4.67
C VAL A 11 -20.98 15.07 -5.36
N SER A 12 -21.78 15.76 -6.18
CA SER A 12 -22.64 15.11 -7.17
C SER A 12 -21.81 14.84 -8.44
N GLY A 13 -21.42 13.59 -8.68
CA GLY A 13 -20.83 13.15 -9.96
C GLY A 13 -19.78 12.04 -9.88
N THR A 14 -20.22 10.78 -9.97
CA THR A 14 -19.68 9.66 -10.77
C THR A 14 -18.16 9.57 -11.11
N ARG A 15 -17.23 9.89 -10.21
CA ARG A 15 -15.82 9.51 -10.36
C ARG A 15 -15.29 8.92 -9.07
N VAL A 16 -14.66 7.76 -9.18
CA VAL A 16 -14.05 7.01 -8.07
C VAL A 16 -12.81 7.75 -7.60
N ASP A 17 -11.88 8.02 -8.53
CA ASP A 17 -10.63 8.76 -8.31
C ASP A 17 -10.35 9.69 -9.51
N PRO A 18 -9.95 10.96 -9.32
CA PRO A 18 -9.66 11.87 -10.44
C PRO A 18 -8.39 11.51 -11.22
N TYR A 19 -7.44 10.81 -10.62
CA TYR A 19 -6.22 10.34 -11.26
C TYR A 19 -6.43 9.05 -12.03
N LEU A 20 -7.24 8.13 -11.48
CA LEU A 20 -7.48 6.80 -12.02
C LEU A 20 -8.99 6.55 -12.19
N PRO A 21 -9.68 7.30 -13.06
CA PRO A 21 -11.15 7.28 -13.17
C PRO A 21 -11.71 5.94 -13.70
N ASP A 22 -10.86 5.14 -14.32
CA ASP A 22 -11.22 3.81 -14.82
C ASP A 22 -11.06 2.71 -13.77
N HIS A 23 -10.52 3.00 -12.57
CA HIS A 23 -10.35 2.04 -11.48
C HIS A 23 -11.33 2.29 -10.33
N GLY A 24 -11.68 1.22 -9.63
CA GLY A 24 -12.65 1.20 -8.54
C GLY A 24 -14.11 1.33 -8.98
N ASN A 25 -14.99 1.46 -7.99
CA ASN A 25 -16.41 1.65 -8.14
C ASN A 25 -16.99 2.49 -6.99
N VAL A 26 -18.10 3.18 -7.27
CA VAL A 26 -18.91 3.88 -6.27
C VAL A 26 -20.23 3.15 -6.06
N GLY A 27 -20.93 3.43 -4.97
CA GLY A 27 -22.25 2.85 -4.72
C GLY A 27 -22.27 1.80 -3.62
N TYR A 28 -21.12 1.26 -3.27
CA TYR A 28 -20.95 0.32 -2.16
C TYR A 28 -19.57 0.47 -1.55
N ARG A 29 -19.41 -0.06 -0.34
CA ARG A 29 -18.13 -0.22 0.36
C ARG A 29 -17.86 -1.69 0.59
N THR A 30 -16.66 -2.15 0.25
CA THR A 30 -16.28 -3.54 0.51
C THR A 30 -15.93 -3.73 1.98
N THR A 31 -16.33 -4.84 2.57
CA THR A 31 -16.07 -5.17 3.98
C THR A 31 -15.14 -6.36 4.13
N HIS A 32 -15.20 -7.32 3.21
CA HIS A 32 -14.35 -8.52 3.25
C HIS A 32 -14.10 -9.11 1.85
N TYR A 33 -12.89 -9.62 1.64
CA TYR A 33 -12.53 -10.48 0.51
C TYR A 33 -12.13 -11.87 1.02
N ASP A 34 -12.84 -12.91 0.59
CA ASP A 34 -12.40 -14.30 0.74
C ASP A 34 -11.93 -14.83 -0.63
N LEU A 35 -10.61 -15.01 -0.76
CA LEU A 35 -9.94 -15.42 -1.98
C LEU A 35 -9.46 -16.85 -1.85
N ASP A 36 -9.95 -17.73 -2.72
CA ASP A 36 -9.49 -19.11 -2.84
C ASP A 36 -8.84 -19.31 -4.21
N LEU A 37 -7.51 -19.47 -4.20
CA LEU A 37 -6.66 -19.44 -5.38
C LEU A 37 -5.92 -20.77 -5.54
N ASP A 38 -5.98 -21.37 -6.73
CA ASP A 38 -5.13 -22.47 -7.17
C ASP A 38 -4.19 -21.93 -8.26
N TYR A 39 -2.90 -21.82 -7.94
CA TYR A 39 -1.88 -21.37 -8.87
C TYR A 39 -0.93 -22.49 -9.23
N ARG A 40 -0.84 -22.77 -10.53
CA ARG A 40 0.09 -23.77 -11.08
C ARG A 40 1.26 -23.03 -11.73
N THR A 41 2.40 -22.99 -11.03
CA THR A 41 3.59 -22.24 -11.47
C THR A 41 4.10 -22.67 -12.85
N GLY A 42 4.13 -23.99 -13.12
CA GLY A 42 4.59 -24.55 -14.41
C GLY A 42 3.86 -23.98 -15.63
N PRO A 43 2.53 -24.18 -15.74
CA PRO A 43 1.74 -23.59 -16.82
C PRO A 43 1.39 -22.11 -16.62
N GLY A 44 1.76 -21.49 -15.49
CA GLY A 44 1.41 -20.09 -15.18
C GLY A 44 -0.09 -19.85 -15.09
N ARG A 45 -0.88 -20.83 -14.61
CA ARG A 45 -2.35 -20.75 -14.63
C ARG A 45 -2.93 -20.60 -13.24
N LEU A 46 -3.82 -19.63 -13.07
CA LEU A 46 -4.59 -19.36 -11.87
C LEU A 46 -6.04 -19.77 -12.08
N SER A 47 -6.62 -20.46 -11.10
CA SER A 47 -8.07 -20.61 -10.94
C SER A 47 -8.47 -20.00 -9.60
N GLY A 48 -9.49 -19.14 -9.61
CA GLY A 48 -9.90 -18.39 -8.44
C GLY A 48 -11.39 -18.49 -8.16
N ARG A 49 -11.73 -18.51 -6.87
CA ARG A 49 -13.05 -18.14 -6.35
C ARG A 49 -12.85 -16.96 -5.41
N ALA A 50 -13.42 -15.82 -5.76
CA ALA A 50 -13.48 -14.66 -4.89
C ALA A 50 -14.91 -14.51 -4.37
N THR A 51 -15.09 -14.46 -3.06
CA THR A 51 -16.33 -14.05 -2.40
C THR A 51 -16.10 -12.69 -1.77
N ILE A 52 -16.87 -11.70 -2.19
CA ILE A 52 -16.70 -10.30 -1.80
C ILE A 52 -17.94 -9.89 -1.01
N SER A 53 -17.76 -9.52 0.24
CA SER A 53 -18.82 -8.97 1.08
C SER A 53 -18.76 -7.45 1.03
N ALA A 54 -19.91 -6.80 0.84
CA ALA A 54 -19.99 -5.36 0.71
C ALA A 54 -21.31 -4.82 1.29
N THR A 55 -21.39 -3.50 1.45
CA THR A 55 -22.61 -2.78 1.86
C THR A 55 -22.87 -1.66 0.88
N THR A 56 -24.08 -1.59 0.33
CA THR A 56 -24.49 -0.51 -0.57
C THR A 56 -24.64 0.83 0.17
N ASP A 57 -24.36 1.94 -0.50
CA ASP A 57 -24.64 3.31 -0.01
C ASP A 57 -25.95 3.88 -0.60
N ARG A 58 -26.46 3.24 -1.65
CA ARG A 58 -27.63 3.64 -2.44
C ARG A 58 -28.22 2.42 -3.14
N VAL A 59 -29.38 2.58 -3.77
CA VAL A 59 -29.97 1.51 -4.58
C VAL A 59 -29.11 1.26 -5.83
N LEU A 60 -28.73 0.00 -6.11
CA LEU A 60 -27.88 -0.38 -7.24
C LEU A 60 -28.57 -1.41 -8.14
N ALA A 61 -28.82 -1.04 -9.40
CA ALA A 61 -29.27 -1.97 -10.44
C ALA A 61 -28.10 -2.70 -11.15
N GLU A 62 -26.88 -2.17 -11.01
CA GLU A 62 -25.64 -2.73 -11.54
C GLU A 62 -24.51 -2.38 -10.57
N ILE A 63 -23.57 -3.31 -10.40
CA ILE A 63 -22.31 -3.09 -9.70
C ILE A 63 -21.15 -3.42 -10.65
N SER A 64 -19.94 -2.93 -10.36
CA SER A 64 -18.76 -3.34 -11.12
C SER A 64 -17.55 -3.59 -10.26
N LEU A 65 -16.75 -4.57 -10.66
CA LEU A 65 -15.45 -4.91 -10.10
C LEU A 65 -14.38 -4.73 -11.18
N ASP A 66 -13.19 -4.30 -10.78
CA ASP A 66 -11.98 -4.38 -11.59
C ASP A 66 -11.51 -5.82 -11.64
N LEU A 67 -11.25 -6.32 -12.85
CA LEU A 67 -10.67 -7.63 -13.08
C LEU A 67 -9.93 -7.63 -14.41
N GLY A 68 -8.67 -8.05 -14.38
CA GLY A 68 -7.80 -8.25 -15.53
C GLY A 68 -8.33 -9.31 -16.50
N ARG A 69 -7.50 -9.78 -17.43
CA ARG A 69 -7.94 -10.63 -18.56
C ARG A 69 -8.18 -12.10 -18.18
N PHE A 70 -9.04 -12.35 -17.21
CA PHE A 70 -9.51 -13.68 -16.85
C PHE A 70 -10.76 -14.09 -17.62
N ARG A 71 -10.94 -15.39 -17.82
CA ARG A 71 -12.24 -15.94 -18.19
C ARG A 71 -13.09 -16.03 -16.92
N VAL A 72 -14.21 -15.33 -16.89
CA VAL A 72 -15.21 -15.46 -15.83
C VAL A 72 -16.14 -16.62 -16.18
N ASP A 73 -16.27 -17.58 -15.27
CA ASP A 73 -17.08 -18.78 -15.46
C ASP A 73 -18.48 -18.60 -14.86
N ARG A 74 -18.56 -17.94 -13.69
CA ARG A 74 -19.81 -17.75 -12.96
C ARG A 74 -19.74 -16.53 -12.05
N VAL A 75 -20.86 -15.81 -11.96
CA VAL A 75 -21.07 -14.72 -11.00
C VAL A 75 -22.38 -14.97 -10.25
N LEU A 76 -22.31 -14.91 -8.92
CA LEU A 76 -23.48 -14.96 -8.04
C LEU A 76 -23.58 -13.66 -7.24
N VAL A 77 -24.79 -13.18 -7.01
CA VAL A 77 -25.10 -12.13 -6.03
C VAL A 77 -26.07 -12.71 -5.01
N ASP A 78 -25.68 -12.73 -3.74
CA ASP A 78 -26.44 -13.37 -2.65
C ASP A 78 -26.85 -14.82 -2.95
N GLY A 79 -25.95 -15.56 -3.59
CA GLY A 79 -26.15 -16.95 -4.00
C GLY A 79 -27.00 -17.14 -5.26
N ALA A 80 -27.70 -16.11 -5.75
CA ALA A 80 -28.47 -16.15 -7.00
C ALA A 80 -27.59 -15.80 -8.21
N GLU A 81 -27.85 -16.43 -9.36
CA GLU A 81 -27.10 -16.16 -10.58
C GLU A 81 -27.39 -14.74 -11.11
N ALA A 82 -26.32 -14.03 -11.47
CA ALA A 82 -26.38 -12.67 -11.97
C ALA A 82 -25.94 -12.60 -13.42
N HIS A 83 -26.59 -11.74 -14.22
CA HIS A 83 -26.08 -11.42 -15.54
C HIS A 83 -24.81 -10.59 -15.41
N TYR A 84 -23.79 -10.90 -16.21
CA TYR A 84 -22.54 -10.16 -16.17
C TYR A 84 -21.95 -9.93 -17.55
N ARG A 85 -21.08 -8.92 -17.63
CA ARG A 85 -20.23 -8.65 -18.78
C ARG A 85 -18.84 -8.27 -18.30
N HIS A 86 -17.82 -8.94 -18.84
CA HIS A 86 -16.43 -8.62 -18.57
C HIS A 86 -15.76 -8.05 -19.82
N ARG A 87 -15.35 -6.79 -19.77
CA ARG A 87 -14.69 -6.10 -20.88
C ARG A 87 -13.86 -4.94 -20.35
N ALA A 88 -12.71 -4.70 -20.99
CA ALA A 88 -11.85 -3.54 -20.72
C ALA A 88 -11.52 -3.38 -19.22
N GLY A 89 -11.09 -4.47 -18.58
CA GLY A 89 -10.70 -4.45 -17.17
C GLY A 89 -11.87 -4.39 -16.17
N LYS A 90 -13.12 -4.33 -16.62
CA LYS A 90 -14.30 -4.24 -15.75
C LYS A 90 -15.24 -5.43 -15.90
N LEU A 91 -15.60 -6.02 -14.76
CA LEU A 91 -16.67 -6.99 -14.61
C LEU A 91 -17.93 -6.25 -14.11
N ARG A 92 -18.88 -5.99 -15.02
CA ARG A 92 -20.18 -5.38 -14.70
C ARG A 92 -21.19 -6.48 -14.40
N ILE A 93 -21.91 -6.34 -13.30
CA ILE A 93 -22.78 -7.37 -12.74
C ILE A 93 -24.16 -6.77 -12.48
N ARG A 94 -25.19 -7.40 -13.04
CA ARG A 94 -26.59 -7.05 -12.85
C ARG A 94 -27.26 -8.13 -12.00
N PRO A 95 -27.56 -7.86 -10.72
CA PRO A 95 -28.32 -8.78 -9.89
C PRO A 95 -29.74 -8.97 -10.43
N ALA A 96 -30.40 -10.07 -10.03
CA ALA A 96 -31.77 -10.38 -10.47
C ALA A 96 -32.78 -9.32 -10.03
N MET A 97 -32.56 -8.71 -8.86
CA MET A 97 -33.28 -7.54 -8.37
C MET A 97 -32.28 -6.45 -7.97
N PRO A 98 -32.60 -5.16 -8.12
CA PRO A 98 -31.76 -4.08 -7.62
C PRO A 98 -31.45 -4.26 -6.13
N LEU A 99 -30.19 -4.04 -5.76
CA LEU A 99 -29.76 -4.06 -4.36
C LEU A 99 -30.32 -2.80 -3.67
N PRO A 100 -31.02 -2.93 -2.53
CA PRO A 100 -31.46 -1.76 -1.76
C PRO A 100 -30.28 -0.95 -1.22
N ALA A 101 -30.52 0.29 -0.80
CA ALA A 101 -29.52 1.09 -0.08
C ALA A 101 -29.22 0.49 1.30
N ASP A 102 -28.04 0.80 1.83
CA ASP A 102 -27.61 0.45 3.20
C ASP A 102 -27.73 -1.04 3.55
N THR A 103 -27.61 -1.91 2.55
CA THR A 103 -27.87 -3.34 2.68
C THR A 103 -26.59 -4.15 2.44
N PRO A 104 -26.24 -5.09 3.33
CA PRO A 104 -25.17 -6.05 3.08
C PRO A 104 -25.52 -6.97 1.90
N PHE A 105 -24.54 -7.25 1.06
CA PHE A 105 -24.66 -8.22 -0.02
C PHE A 105 -23.32 -8.93 -0.25
N THR A 106 -23.38 -10.03 -0.98
CA THR A 106 -22.21 -10.84 -1.35
C THR A 106 -22.14 -11.04 -2.86
N VAL A 107 -20.93 -10.98 -3.41
CA VAL A 107 -20.64 -11.30 -4.80
C VAL A 107 -19.64 -12.45 -4.85
N THR A 108 -20.01 -13.54 -5.50
CA THR A 108 -19.09 -14.67 -5.71
C THR A 108 -18.73 -14.77 -7.18
N VAL A 109 -17.44 -14.65 -7.49
CA VAL A 109 -16.89 -14.73 -8.85
C VAL A 109 -16.00 -15.97 -8.96
N ARG A 110 -16.30 -16.85 -9.93
CA ARG A 110 -15.40 -17.93 -10.34
C ARG A 110 -14.72 -17.55 -11.64
N TYR A 111 -13.40 -17.62 -11.68
CA TYR A 111 -12.60 -17.18 -12.81
C TYR A 111 -11.34 -18.02 -12.97
N ALA A 112 -10.80 -18.07 -14.18
CA ALA A 112 -9.55 -18.77 -14.46
C ALA A 112 -8.82 -18.15 -15.65
N GLY A 113 -7.50 -18.30 -15.68
CA GLY A 113 -6.66 -17.74 -16.73
C GLY A 113 -5.19 -17.73 -16.35
N GLU A 114 -4.38 -17.14 -17.22
CA GLU A 114 -3.01 -16.76 -16.89
C GLU A 114 -3.07 -15.35 -16.27
N PRO A 115 -2.71 -15.18 -14.98
CA PRO A 115 -2.58 -13.85 -14.40
C PRO A 115 -1.48 -13.09 -15.15
N ARG A 116 -1.74 -11.82 -15.46
CA ARG A 116 -0.80 -10.94 -16.15
C ARG A 116 -0.80 -9.59 -15.48
N PRO A 117 0.36 -8.91 -15.38
CA PRO A 117 0.38 -7.54 -14.90
C PRO A 117 -0.57 -6.65 -15.69
N ILE A 118 -1.10 -5.63 -15.03
CA ILE A 118 -1.89 -4.56 -15.62
C ILE A 118 -0.91 -3.54 -16.21
N PRO A 119 -0.88 -3.35 -17.55
CA PRO A 119 -0.03 -2.35 -18.16
C PRO A 119 -0.45 -0.96 -17.75
N SER A 120 0.50 -0.16 -17.30
CA SER A 120 0.27 1.22 -16.87
C SER A 120 1.37 2.14 -17.36
N ARG A 121 1.23 3.44 -17.06
CA ARG A 121 2.29 4.43 -17.34
C ARG A 121 3.49 4.31 -16.39
N TRP A 122 3.34 3.57 -15.30
CA TRP A 122 4.37 3.34 -14.27
C TRP A 122 4.96 1.94 -14.38
N GLY A 123 4.79 1.28 -15.54
CA GLY A 123 5.20 -0.09 -15.76
C GLY A 123 4.04 -1.08 -15.64
N ASP A 124 4.41 -2.34 -15.67
CA ASP A 124 3.50 -3.48 -15.54
C ASP A 124 3.27 -3.78 -14.06
N LEU A 125 2.01 -3.73 -13.61
CA LEU A 125 1.67 -3.78 -12.18
C LEU A 125 0.86 -5.02 -11.81
N GLY A 126 1.13 -5.59 -10.65
CA GLY A 126 0.37 -6.69 -10.06
C GLY A 126 1.14 -8.01 -10.14
N TRP A 127 0.48 -9.03 -10.66
CA TRP A 127 0.96 -10.41 -10.67
C TRP A 127 1.93 -10.65 -11.81
N GLU A 128 3.18 -10.84 -11.45
CA GLU A 128 4.26 -11.23 -12.32
C GLU A 128 4.61 -12.71 -12.09
N ARG A 129 4.78 -13.43 -13.20
CA ARG A 129 5.34 -14.77 -13.18
C ARG A 129 6.86 -14.64 -13.25
N ILE A 130 7.53 -15.15 -12.23
CA ILE A 130 9.00 -15.21 -12.15
C ILE A 130 9.47 -16.66 -12.39
N ASP A 131 10.77 -16.84 -12.64
CA ASP A 131 11.33 -18.14 -13.06
C ASP A 131 10.96 -19.29 -12.12
N ASP A 132 10.98 -19.02 -10.82
CA ASP A 132 10.68 -20.01 -9.78
C ASP A 132 9.57 -19.55 -8.83
N GLY A 133 8.46 -19.04 -9.39
CA GLY A 133 7.23 -18.81 -8.65
C GLY A 133 6.35 -17.68 -9.17
N ALA A 134 5.99 -16.75 -8.27
CA ALA A 134 5.22 -15.55 -8.60
C ALA A 134 5.54 -14.42 -7.62
N LEU A 135 5.48 -13.20 -8.14
CA LEU A 135 5.64 -11.95 -7.40
C LEU A 135 4.39 -11.10 -7.62
N VAL A 136 3.86 -10.50 -6.56
CA VAL A 136 2.72 -9.56 -6.69
C VAL A 136 3.07 -8.21 -6.09
N ALA A 137 3.12 -7.19 -6.93
CA ALA A 137 3.33 -5.79 -6.54
C ALA A 137 2.28 -4.90 -7.20
N SER A 138 1.29 -4.45 -6.46
CA SER A 138 0.03 -3.95 -7.03
C SER A 138 -0.18 -2.44 -6.95
N GLN A 139 0.77 -1.65 -6.42
CA GLN A 139 0.62 -0.19 -6.38
C GLN A 139 0.77 0.41 -7.79
N PRO A 140 -0.08 1.36 -8.21
CA PRO A 140 -1.34 1.81 -7.59
C PRO A 140 -2.56 0.95 -7.93
N THR A 141 -2.54 0.21 -9.05
CA THR A 141 -3.75 -0.40 -9.65
C THR A 141 -3.51 -1.78 -10.28
N GLY A 142 -2.61 -2.56 -9.68
CA GLY A 142 -2.23 -3.89 -10.14
C GLY A 142 -3.07 -5.02 -9.54
N ALA A 143 -3.84 -4.79 -8.47
CA ALA A 143 -4.64 -5.82 -7.82
C ALA A 143 -5.60 -6.60 -8.76
N PRO A 144 -6.21 -5.97 -9.78
CA PRO A 144 -7.05 -6.66 -10.76
C PRO A 144 -6.32 -7.73 -11.58
N SER A 145 -4.99 -7.76 -11.58
CA SER A 145 -4.20 -8.79 -12.28
C SER A 145 -4.42 -10.20 -11.73
N TRP A 146 -4.99 -10.35 -10.53
CA TRP A 146 -5.11 -11.64 -9.87
C TRP A 146 -6.43 -11.88 -9.13
N PHE A 147 -7.20 -10.86 -8.77
CA PHE A 147 -8.54 -11.03 -8.18
C PHE A 147 -9.50 -9.90 -8.54
N PRO A 148 -10.82 -10.16 -8.57
CA PRO A 148 -11.81 -9.12 -8.79
C PRO A 148 -11.94 -8.24 -7.54
N CYS A 149 -11.84 -6.93 -7.70
CA CYS A 149 -11.85 -5.98 -6.58
C CYS A 149 -12.47 -4.63 -6.92
N ASN A 150 -12.79 -3.85 -5.90
CA ASN A 150 -12.95 -2.41 -6.05
C ASN A 150 -11.57 -1.77 -5.88
N ASP A 151 -10.89 -1.52 -7.01
CA ASP A 151 -9.47 -1.17 -7.00
C ASP A 151 -9.23 0.33 -6.73
N HIS A 152 -9.47 0.73 -5.48
CA HIS A 152 -9.35 2.12 -5.04
C HIS A 152 -8.66 2.20 -3.67
N PRO A 153 -7.69 3.12 -3.46
CA PRO A 153 -6.95 3.21 -2.20
C PRO A 153 -7.85 3.50 -0.98
N GLY A 154 -9.01 4.10 -1.21
CA GLY A 154 -10.01 4.35 -0.16
C GLY A 154 -10.95 3.18 0.18
N ASP A 155 -11.07 2.14 -0.65
CA ASP A 155 -11.96 1.00 -0.37
C ASP A 155 -11.22 -0.11 0.40
N LYS A 156 -11.00 0.13 1.69
CA LYS A 156 -10.31 -0.82 2.58
C LYS A 156 -11.25 -1.93 3.06
N ALA A 157 -10.76 -3.17 3.09
CA ALA A 157 -11.51 -4.33 3.55
C ALA A 157 -10.61 -5.30 4.34
N THR A 158 -11.22 -6.27 5.04
CA THR A 158 -10.48 -7.41 5.59
C THR A 158 -10.30 -8.50 4.54
N TYR A 159 -9.32 -9.40 4.71
CA TYR A 159 -9.02 -10.43 3.73
C TYR A 159 -8.82 -11.79 4.38
N ARG A 160 -9.32 -12.83 3.71
CA ARG A 160 -8.85 -14.20 3.85
C ARG A 160 -8.25 -14.61 2.51
N ILE A 161 -6.97 -14.97 2.49
CA ILE A 161 -6.24 -15.34 1.27
C ILE A 161 -5.79 -16.79 1.40
N ALA A 162 -6.45 -17.68 0.66
CA ALA A 162 -6.08 -19.08 0.54
C ALA A 162 -5.41 -19.34 -0.80
N VAL A 163 -4.19 -19.88 -0.77
CA VAL A 163 -3.41 -20.21 -1.96
C VAL A 163 -3.00 -21.67 -1.93
N THR A 164 -3.37 -22.41 -2.96
CA THR A 164 -2.91 -23.76 -3.25
C THR A 164 -1.89 -23.69 -4.38
N THR A 165 -0.70 -24.23 -4.17
CA THR A 165 0.37 -24.34 -5.19
C THR A 165 1.17 -25.63 -4.99
N GLY A 166 2.13 -25.92 -5.87
CA GLY A 166 2.96 -27.12 -5.77
C GLY A 166 3.76 -27.18 -4.47
N SER A 167 3.86 -28.34 -3.83
CA SER A 167 4.45 -28.50 -2.48
C SER A 167 5.93 -28.13 -2.34
N ARG A 168 6.63 -27.89 -3.47
CA ARG A 168 8.02 -27.40 -3.48
C ARG A 168 8.14 -25.90 -3.15
N TYR A 169 7.03 -25.17 -3.14
CA TYR A 169 6.99 -23.73 -2.91
C TYR A 169 6.41 -23.39 -1.54
N SER A 170 6.90 -22.29 -0.98
CA SER A 170 6.27 -21.55 0.09
C SER A 170 5.41 -20.44 -0.50
N VAL A 171 4.33 -20.11 0.18
CA VAL A 171 3.52 -18.91 -0.09
C VAL A 171 3.73 -17.96 1.08
N ILE A 172 3.88 -16.67 0.80
CA ILE A 172 3.78 -15.59 1.79
C ILE A 172 2.72 -14.62 1.28
N ALA A 173 1.71 -14.30 2.09
CA ALA A 173 0.65 -13.34 1.76
C ALA A 173 0.36 -12.44 2.98
N ASN A 174 -0.48 -11.42 2.80
CA ASN A 174 -0.83 -10.51 3.90
C ASN A 174 -1.56 -11.23 5.05
N GLY A 175 -1.26 -10.81 6.28
CA GLY A 175 -1.95 -11.30 7.48
C GLY A 175 -1.26 -12.49 8.15
N ALA A 176 -1.91 -13.05 9.17
CA ALA A 176 -1.37 -14.18 9.92
C ALA A 176 -1.63 -15.50 9.18
N LEU A 177 -0.64 -16.38 9.12
CA LEU A 177 -0.83 -17.75 8.63
C LEU A 177 -1.65 -18.56 9.64
N VAL A 178 -2.89 -18.90 9.29
CA VAL A 178 -3.83 -19.63 10.17
C VAL A 178 -4.01 -21.11 9.82
N SER A 179 -3.72 -21.51 8.57
CA SER A 179 -3.68 -22.92 8.17
C SER A 179 -2.59 -23.18 7.13
N HIS A 180 -1.94 -24.33 7.26
CA HIS A 180 -0.94 -24.86 6.33
C HIS A 180 -1.16 -26.37 6.18
N GLU A 181 -1.70 -26.78 5.04
CA GLU A 181 -2.14 -28.15 4.76
C GLU A 181 -1.32 -28.72 3.60
N ALA A 182 -0.35 -29.58 3.93
CA ALA A 182 0.46 -30.25 2.93
C ALA A 182 -0.29 -31.48 2.37
N GLY A 183 -0.49 -31.50 1.06
CA GLY A 183 -0.91 -32.68 0.31
C GLY A 183 0.26 -33.33 -0.44
N ALA A 184 -0.02 -34.43 -1.14
CA ALA A 184 1.01 -35.20 -1.85
C ALA A 184 1.76 -34.38 -2.92
N ASN A 185 1.05 -33.54 -3.68
CA ASN A 185 1.63 -32.76 -4.79
C ASN A 185 1.37 -31.25 -4.71
N SER A 186 0.48 -30.83 -3.80
CA SER A 186 0.15 -29.43 -3.57
C SER A 186 0.07 -29.13 -2.08
N THR A 187 0.40 -27.91 -1.71
CA THR A 187 0.24 -27.37 -0.36
C THR A 187 -0.72 -26.20 -0.40
N ARG A 188 -1.63 -26.15 0.56
CA ARG A 188 -2.56 -25.04 0.76
C ARG A 188 -2.13 -24.20 1.96
N TRP A 189 -2.07 -22.90 1.74
CA TRP A 189 -1.74 -21.89 2.77
C TRP A 189 -2.94 -20.97 2.92
N VAL A 190 -3.34 -20.67 4.16
CA VAL A 190 -4.46 -19.77 4.46
C VAL A 190 -3.98 -18.66 5.38
N TYR A 191 -4.11 -17.44 4.90
CA TYR A 191 -3.79 -16.22 5.63
C TYR A 191 -5.05 -15.44 5.98
N GLU A 192 -5.07 -14.83 7.17
CA GLU A 192 -6.12 -13.93 7.61
C GLU A 192 -5.57 -12.54 7.93
N GLN A 193 -6.05 -11.54 7.20
CA GLN A 193 -5.78 -10.14 7.44
C GLN A 193 -7.04 -9.44 7.99
N ASN A 194 -7.08 -9.30 9.31
CA ASN A 194 -8.18 -8.65 10.03
C ASN A 194 -8.09 -7.12 10.09
N ALA A 195 -6.91 -6.53 9.86
CA ALA A 195 -6.79 -5.08 9.71
C ALA A 195 -7.30 -4.67 8.31
N PRO A 196 -8.13 -3.62 8.18
CA PRO A 196 -8.58 -3.15 6.87
C PRO A 196 -7.41 -2.73 5.97
N MET A 197 -7.37 -3.28 4.77
CA MET A 197 -6.32 -3.11 3.76
C MET A 197 -6.92 -2.66 2.43
N SER A 198 -6.24 -1.75 1.72
CA SER A 198 -6.60 -1.37 0.35
C SER A 198 -6.14 -2.43 -0.66
N SER A 199 -6.85 -2.58 -1.78
CA SER A 199 -6.58 -3.61 -2.79
C SER A 199 -5.12 -3.63 -3.28
N TYR A 200 -4.53 -2.46 -3.53
CA TYR A 200 -3.18 -2.34 -4.07
C TYR A 200 -2.07 -2.87 -3.13
N LEU A 201 -2.36 -3.02 -1.84
CA LEU A 201 -1.44 -3.55 -0.84
C LEU A 201 -1.57 -5.07 -0.66
N ALA A 202 -2.59 -5.67 -1.29
CA ALA A 202 -2.79 -7.11 -1.30
C ALA A 202 -1.71 -7.77 -2.18
N THR A 203 -1.11 -8.84 -1.67
CA THR A 203 0.02 -9.49 -2.30
C THR A 203 0.09 -10.98 -1.99
N VAL A 204 0.74 -11.71 -2.89
CA VAL A 204 1.08 -13.13 -2.77
C VAL A 204 2.48 -13.29 -3.36
N GLN A 205 3.41 -13.82 -2.56
CA GLN A 205 4.76 -14.16 -2.96
C GLN A 205 4.89 -15.68 -2.95
N ILE A 206 5.22 -16.26 -4.10
CA ILE A 206 5.39 -17.71 -4.24
C ILE A 206 6.84 -17.96 -4.63
N GLY A 207 7.55 -18.74 -3.84
CA GLY A 207 8.97 -19.01 -4.06
C GLY A 207 9.50 -20.09 -3.14
N ARG A 208 10.81 -20.35 -3.21
CA ARG A 208 11.50 -21.35 -2.37
C ARG A 208 12.20 -20.67 -1.20
N TYR A 209 11.43 -20.34 -0.18
CA TYR A 209 11.93 -19.55 0.94
C TYR A 209 12.45 -20.40 2.11
N ARG A 210 13.34 -19.79 2.89
CA ARG A 210 13.69 -20.16 4.25
C ARG A 210 13.23 -19.02 5.15
N LEU A 211 12.56 -19.39 6.24
CA LEU A 211 12.13 -18.42 7.24
C LEU A 211 13.28 -18.14 8.23
N VAL A 212 13.50 -16.87 8.52
CA VAL A 212 14.44 -16.36 9.51
C VAL A 212 13.65 -15.49 10.48
N GLY A 213 13.72 -15.80 11.77
CA GLY A 213 13.19 -14.90 12.79
C GLY A 213 14.17 -13.76 13.06
N PHE A 214 13.65 -12.58 13.36
CA PHE A 214 14.42 -11.50 13.97
C PHE A 214 14.29 -11.56 15.50
N ASP A 215 15.17 -10.84 16.22
CA ASP A 215 15.12 -10.78 17.68
C ASP A 215 13.75 -10.29 18.19
N ALA A 216 13.31 -10.90 19.30
CA ALA A 216 11.97 -10.74 19.85
C ALA A 216 11.74 -9.35 20.47
N GLY A 217 11.18 -8.44 19.68
CA GLY A 217 10.43 -7.29 20.16
C GLY A 217 8.95 -7.64 20.42
N PRO A 218 8.10 -6.66 20.78
CA PRO A 218 6.66 -6.88 20.96
C PRO A 218 5.94 -7.26 19.65
N VAL A 219 6.50 -6.85 18.50
CA VAL A 219 6.01 -7.24 17.17
C VAL A 219 6.74 -8.48 16.69
N THR A 220 6.00 -9.51 16.28
CA THR A 220 6.60 -10.69 15.63
C THR A 220 7.13 -10.31 14.26
N GLN A 221 8.43 -10.53 14.04
CA GLN A 221 9.11 -10.17 12.80
C GLN A 221 9.88 -11.36 12.22
N ARG A 222 9.78 -11.53 10.90
CA ARG A 222 10.44 -12.62 10.18
C ARG A 222 10.89 -12.18 8.78
N ALA A 223 11.81 -12.92 8.19
CA ALA A 223 12.16 -12.82 6.77
C ALA A 223 11.95 -14.16 6.06
N ALA A 224 11.39 -14.13 4.85
CA ALA A 224 11.32 -15.24 3.92
C ALA A 224 12.34 -15.02 2.81
N VAL A 225 13.39 -15.84 2.77
CA VAL A 225 14.59 -15.55 1.96
C VAL A 225 14.99 -16.77 1.12
N PRO A 226 15.45 -16.63 -0.14
CA PRO A 226 16.01 -17.72 -0.91
C PRO A 226 17.25 -18.28 -0.19
N SER A 227 17.42 -19.61 -0.20
CA SER A 227 18.47 -20.26 0.60
C SER A 227 19.88 -19.71 0.31
N ARG A 228 20.15 -19.31 -0.94
CA ARG A 228 21.44 -18.75 -1.36
C ARG A 228 21.76 -17.38 -0.76
N LEU A 229 20.76 -16.62 -0.33
CA LEU A 229 20.89 -15.26 0.22
C LEU A 229 20.81 -15.21 1.75
N LEU A 230 20.63 -16.36 2.40
CA LEU A 230 20.33 -16.44 3.84
C LEU A 230 21.33 -15.69 4.73
N THR A 231 22.63 -15.87 4.49
CA THR A 231 23.69 -15.22 5.28
C THR A 231 23.73 -13.71 5.07
N ALA A 232 23.64 -13.26 3.81
CA ALA A 232 23.64 -11.84 3.47
C ALA A 232 22.39 -11.15 4.02
N ALA A 233 21.21 -11.75 3.87
CA ALA A 233 19.97 -11.21 4.41
C ALA A 233 19.98 -11.07 5.93
N ARG A 234 20.58 -12.03 6.67
CA ARG A 234 20.76 -11.91 8.13
C ARG A 234 21.59 -10.69 8.51
N HIS A 235 22.62 -10.37 7.72
CA HIS A 235 23.42 -9.18 7.94
C HIS A 235 22.64 -7.90 7.60
N ASP A 236 22.03 -7.86 6.42
CA ASP A 236 21.39 -6.64 5.88
C ASP A 236 20.14 -6.25 6.67
N PHE A 237 19.34 -7.23 7.09
CA PHE A 237 18.18 -7.01 7.96
C PHE A 237 18.50 -7.11 9.47
N GLY A 238 19.79 -7.18 9.84
CA GLY A 238 20.19 -7.37 11.24
C GLY A 238 19.75 -6.27 12.22
N ARG A 239 19.31 -5.11 11.72
CA ARG A 239 18.78 -3.98 12.52
C ARG A 239 17.27 -3.80 12.43
N GLN A 240 16.57 -4.77 11.82
CA GLN A 240 15.12 -4.72 11.64
C GLN A 240 14.36 -4.46 12.97
N SER A 241 14.72 -5.16 14.05
CA SER A 241 14.05 -5.00 15.36
C SER A 241 14.36 -3.64 16.04
N GLU A 242 15.57 -3.11 15.86
CA GLU A 242 15.96 -1.77 16.36
C GLU A 242 15.18 -0.67 15.62
N MET A 243 15.02 -0.84 14.31
CA MET A 243 14.27 0.07 13.45
C MET A 243 12.78 0.07 13.79
N MET A 244 12.17 -1.10 13.98
CA MET A 244 10.79 -1.23 14.47
C MET A 244 10.61 -0.48 15.80
N THR A 245 11.48 -0.72 16.77
CA THR A 245 11.43 -0.05 18.09
C THR A 245 11.55 1.47 17.96
N THR A 246 12.41 1.95 17.06
CA THR A 246 12.60 3.38 16.79
C THR A 246 11.35 4.00 16.18
N PHE A 247 10.72 3.33 15.21
CA PHE A 247 9.49 3.80 14.58
C PHE A 247 8.29 3.72 15.51
N GLU A 248 8.18 2.72 16.39
CA GLU A 248 7.13 2.68 17.41
C GLU A 248 7.21 3.86 18.40
N ARG A 249 8.44 4.29 18.73
CA ARG A 249 8.68 5.48 19.54
C ARG A 249 8.21 6.75 18.83
N LEU A 250 8.57 6.92 17.55
CA LEU A 250 8.25 8.12 16.77
C LEU A 250 6.79 8.19 16.31
N PHE A 251 6.26 7.08 15.83
CA PHE A 251 4.99 7.02 15.11
C PHE A 251 3.87 6.39 15.94
N GLY A 252 4.17 5.77 17.09
CA GLY A 252 3.20 5.01 17.88
C GLY A 252 3.20 3.52 17.54
N PRO A 253 2.40 2.70 18.24
CA PRO A 253 2.43 1.24 18.12
C PRO A 253 2.30 0.76 16.68
N TYR A 254 2.99 -0.33 16.35
CA TYR A 254 2.88 -0.94 15.02
C TYR A 254 1.41 -1.30 14.70
N PRO A 255 0.91 -0.98 13.49
CA PRO A 255 -0.53 -1.07 13.21
C PRO A 255 -1.04 -2.48 12.91
N PHE A 256 -0.16 -3.48 12.76
CA PHE A 256 -0.53 -4.85 12.38
C PHE A 256 -0.04 -5.89 13.40
N GLY A 257 -0.38 -7.17 13.21
CA GLY A 257 -0.01 -8.23 14.15
C GLY A 257 1.43 -8.73 14.00
N GLU A 258 1.92 -8.81 12.76
CA GLU A 258 3.28 -9.23 12.43
C GLU A 258 3.83 -8.45 11.25
N TYR A 259 5.14 -8.49 11.09
CA TYR A 259 5.84 -7.90 9.94
C TYR A 259 6.73 -8.96 9.28
N THR A 260 6.58 -9.14 7.97
CA THR A 260 7.41 -10.06 7.20
C THR A 260 8.22 -9.32 6.15
N VAL A 261 9.51 -9.58 6.07
CA VAL A 261 10.32 -9.21 4.91
C VAL A 261 10.34 -10.39 3.94
N VAL A 262 10.07 -10.18 2.66
CA VAL A 262 10.22 -11.21 1.62
C VAL A 262 11.34 -10.79 0.69
N VAL A 263 12.34 -11.65 0.52
CA VAL A 263 13.34 -11.48 -0.53
C VAL A 263 12.93 -12.37 -1.69
N VAL A 264 12.61 -11.79 -2.84
CA VAL A 264 12.34 -12.54 -4.06
C VAL A 264 13.66 -12.85 -4.76
N ASP A 265 13.71 -13.97 -5.49
CA ASP A 265 14.92 -14.41 -6.19
C ASP A 265 15.04 -13.75 -7.57
N GLU A 266 14.74 -12.45 -7.63
CA GLU A 266 14.70 -11.60 -8.83
C GLU A 266 15.22 -10.21 -8.50
N ASP A 267 15.65 -9.46 -9.51
CA ASP A 267 16.02 -8.06 -9.35
C ASP A 267 14.76 -7.19 -9.33
N LEU A 268 14.67 -6.30 -8.34
CA LEU A 268 13.62 -5.29 -8.27
C LEU A 268 14.24 -3.90 -8.44
N GLU A 269 13.59 -3.04 -9.22
CA GLU A 269 14.01 -1.64 -9.35
C GLU A 269 13.82 -0.90 -8.01
N VAL A 270 12.67 -1.12 -7.37
CA VAL A 270 12.34 -0.61 -6.05
C VAL A 270 11.73 -1.73 -5.20
N PRO A 271 12.04 -1.80 -3.89
CA PRO A 271 11.28 -2.60 -2.97
C PRO A 271 9.80 -2.16 -2.93
N VAL A 272 8.94 -3.05 -2.46
CA VAL A 272 7.49 -2.83 -2.48
C VAL A 272 6.93 -2.93 -1.07
N GLU A 273 6.11 -1.94 -0.70
CA GLU A 273 5.36 -1.90 0.53
C GLU A 273 4.03 -2.62 0.36
N ALA A 274 3.89 -3.77 1.03
CA ALA A 274 2.60 -4.43 1.14
C ALA A 274 2.13 -4.43 2.60
N HIS A 275 0.85 -4.65 2.82
CA HIS A 275 0.29 -4.52 4.16
C HIS A 275 0.82 -5.62 5.09
N GLY A 276 1.55 -5.23 6.13
CA GLY A 276 2.20 -6.15 7.05
C GLY A 276 3.47 -6.81 6.49
N LEU A 277 3.96 -6.40 5.32
CA LEU A 277 5.18 -6.97 4.74
C LEU A 277 5.92 -6.02 3.79
N SER A 278 7.18 -6.31 3.54
CA SER A 278 7.96 -5.65 2.48
C SER A 278 8.55 -6.69 1.54
N VAL A 279 8.72 -6.31 0.27
CA VAL A 279 9.28 -7.19 -0.76
C VAL A 279 10.55 -6.57 -1.31
N PHE A 280 11.66 -7.28 -1.22
CA PHE A 280 12.98 -6.88 -1.71
C PHE A 280 13.46 -7.81 -2.81
N GLY A 281 14.09 -7.26 -3.84
CA GLY A 281 14.81 -8.04 -4.84
C GLY A 281 16.13 -8.59 -4.31
N ALA A 282 16.63 -9.65 -4.93
CA ALA A 282 17.94 -10.23 -4.66
C ALA A 282 19.09 -9.21 -4.79
N ASN A 283 18.97 -8.26 -5.70
CA ASN A 283 19.90 -7.14 -5.89
C ASN A 283 20.05 -6.22 -4.66
N HIS A 284 19.08 -6.21 -3.73
CA HIS A 284 19.14 -5.41 -2.51
C HIS A 284 19.86 -6.12 -1.36
N ILE A 285 20.23 -7.39 -1.54
CA ILE A 285 20.84 -8.23 -0.51
C ILE A 285 22.31 -8.47 -0.85
N ASP A 286 23.18 -7.60 -0.35
CA ASP A 286 24.60 -7.56 -0.68
C ASP A 286 25.52 -8.02 0.47
N GLY A 287 24.97 -8.24 1.67
CA GLY A 287 25.71 -8.62 2.86
C GLY A 287 26.61 -7.50 3.40
N ARG A 288 26.40 -6.26 2.95
CA ARG A 288 27.13 -5.05 3.34
C ARG A 288 26.21 -3.98 3.90
N ARG A 289 24.90 -4.25 3.95
CA ARG A 289 23.88 -3.33 4.44
C ARG A 289 23.83 -2.04 3.62
N GLY A 290 24.14 -2.11 2.32
CA GLY A 290 24.14 -0.95 1.41
C GLY A 290 22.75 -0.33 1.20
N PHE A 291 21.69 -1.10 1.44
CA PHE A 291 20.30 -0.72 1.19
C PHE A 291 19.47 -0.51 2.47
N GLU A 292 20.09 -0.33 3.63
CA GLU A 292 19.36 -0.17 4.91
C GLU A 292 18.34 0.99 4.88
N ARG A 293 18.64 2.06 4.14
CA ARG A 293 17.67 3.17 3.95
C ARG A 293 16.35 2.69 3.34
N LEU A 294 16.37 1.71 2.45
CA LEU A 294 15.16 1.15 1.85
C LEU A 294 14.40 0.27 2.85
N VAL A 295 15.12 -0.45 3.72
CA VAL A 295 14.49 -1.18 4.84
C VAL A 295 13.71 -0.23 5.74
N ALA A 296 14.27 0.95 6.04
CA ALA A 296 13.58 2.01 6.77
C ALA A 296 12.37 2.56 6.01
N HIS A 297 12.50 2.76 4.70
CA HIS A 297 11.42 3.22 3.84
C HIS A 297 10.21 2.27 3.87
N GLU A 298 10.42 1.00 3.56
CA GLU A 298 9.35 0.00 3.47
C GLU A 298 8.69 -0.30 4.82
N LEU A 299 9.46 -0.22 5.90
CA LEU A 299 8.91 -0.37 7.24
C LEU A 299 8.06 0.85 7.65
N ALA A 300 8.46 2.06 7.27
CA ALA A 300 7.70 3.27 7.56
C ALA A 300 6.33 3.29 6.85
N HIS A 301 6.26 2.71 5.65
CA HIS A 301 5.01 2.57 4.91
C HIS A 301 3.92 1.80 5.66
N GLN A 302 4.30 0.94 6.61
CA GLN A 302 3.34 0.21 7.44
C GLN A 302 2.41 1.17 8.22
N TRP A 303 2.93 2.33 8.65
CA TRP A 303 2.12 3.43 9.16
C TRP A 303 1.58 4.32 8.01
N PHE A 304 2.46 4.79 7.13
CA PHE A 304 2.18 5.81 6.12
C PHE A 304 2.05 5.22 4.72
N GLY A 305 0.82 4.93 4.30
CA GLY A 305 0.53 4.23 3.06
C GLY A 305 -0.21 2.93 3.29
N ASN A 306 -0.04 2.26 4.44
CA ASN A 306 -0.73 0.99 4.70
C ASN A 306 -1.86 1.14 5.72
N SER A 307 -1.53 1.52 6.95
CA SER A 307 -2.55 1.78 7.97
C SER A 307 -3.32 3.04 7.60
N LEU A 308 -2.60 4.13 7.30
CA LEU A 308 -3.16 5.37 6.77
C LEU A 308 -2.98 5.35 5.25
N THR A 309 -4.03 5.00 4.51
CA THR A 309 -3.99 5.08 3.04
C THR A 309 -4.49 6.44 2.58
N VAL A 310 -4.06 6.89 1.40
CA VAL A 310 -4.60 8.13 0.84
C VAL A 310 -6.07 7.97 0.45
N ALA A 311 -6.86 9.02 0.68
CA ALA A 311 -8.27 9.04 0.24
C ALA A 311 -8.40 8.98 -1.29
N ASP A 312 -7.46 9.60 -2.00
CA ASP A 312 -7.26 9.48 -3.44
C ASP A 312 -5.78 9.75 -3.78
N TRP A 313 -5.37 9.36 -4.98
CA TRP A 313 -3.95 9.35 -5.37
C TRP A 313 -3.28 10.73 -5.46
N ARG A 314 -4.03 11.84 -5.41
CA ARG A 314 -3.40 13.17 -5.39
C ARG A 314 -2.58 13.40 -4.12
N HIS A 315 -2.94 12.70 -3.04
CA HIS A 315 -2.33 12.83 -1.73
C HIS A 315 -1.11 11.91 -1.52
N ILE A 316 -0.60 11.26 -2.58
CA ILE A 316 0.48 10.26 -2.54
C ILE A 316 1.73 10.69 -1.75
N TRP A 317 2.02 11.99 -1.66
CA TRP A 317 3.13 12.49 -0.84
C TRP A 317 3.00 12.14 0.65
N LEU A 318 1.78 11.90 1.15
CA LEU A 318 1.54 11.43 2.53
C LEU A 318 2.08 10.01 2.76
N ASN A 319 2.23 9.21 1.71
CA ASN A 319 2.90 7.92 1.78
C ASN A 319 4.40 8.15 1.59
N GLU A 320 4.77 8.64 0.41
CA GLU A 320 6.14 8.66 -0.10
C GLU A 320 7.04 9.65 0.64
N GLY A 321 6.51 10.84 0.96
CA GLY A 321 7.22 11.86 1.70
C GLY A 321 7.48 11.46 3.15
N PHE A 322 6.53 10.77 3.78
CA PHE A 322 6.69 10.26 5.15
C PHE A 322 7.69 9.10 5.21
N ALA A 323 7.58 8.12 4.31
CA ALA A 323 8.53 7.03 4.22
C ALA A 323 9.95 7.54 3.93
N LYS A 324 10.07 8.52 3.00
CA LYS A 324 11.34 9.18 2.70
C LYS A 324 11.92 9.91 3.93
N TYR A 325 11.09 10.62 4.69
CA TYR A 325 11.55 11.32 5.90
C TYR A 325 11.95 10.34 7.01
N ALA A 326 11.29 9.18 7.10
CA ALA A 326 11.65 8.13 8.04
C ALA A 326 13.06 7.55 7.77
N GLU A 327 13.54 7.55 6.52
CA GLU A 327 14.94 7.22 6.20
C GLU A 327 15.90 8.16 6.94
N TRP A 328 15.60 9.46 6.96
CA TRP A 328 16.45 10.48 7.56
C TRP A 328 16.41 10.43 9.08
N LEU A 329 15.21 10.21 9.65
CA LEU A 329 15.03 10.01 11.08
C LEU A 329 15.73 8.74 11.57
N TRP A 330 15.65 7.65 10.80
CA TRP A 330 16.40 6.43 11.10
C TRP A 330 17.90 6.71 11.04
N SER A 331 18.41 7.34 9.98
CA SER A 331 19.83 7.66 9.88
C SER A 331 20.32 8.45 11.11
N GLU A 332 19.62 9.52 11.50
CA GLU A 332 19.95 10.35 12.65
C GLU A 332 19.94 9.56 13.98
N LEU A 333 18.87 8.82 14.25
CA LEU A 333 18.67 8.13 15.53
C LEU A 333 19.50 6.87 15.69
N SER A 334 20.04 6.36 14.58
CA SER A 334 20.76 5.12 14.50
C SER A 334 22.30 5.33 14.41
N GLY A 335 22.74 6.59 14.60
CA GLY A 335 24.16 7.01 14.64
C GLY A 335 24.75 7.45 13.30
N GLY A 336 23.92 7.58 12.26
CA GLY A 336 24.29 8.06 10.94
C GLY A 336 24.26 9.59 10.81
N ALA A 337 24.15 10.07 9.56
CA ALA A 337 24.08 11.50 9.29
C ALA A 337 22.76 12.11 9.83
N PRO A 338 22.80 13.34 10.37
CA PRO A 338 21.61 13.99 10.91
C PRO A 338 20.59 14.27 9.80
N ALA A 339 19.31 14.35 10.17
CA ALA A 339 18.22 14.58 9.22
C ALA A 339 18.39 15.90 8.45
N GLY A 340 18.99 16.92 9.06
CA GLY A 340 19.33 18.18 8.39
C GLY A 340 20.37 18.03 7.27
N ALA A 341 21.32 17.09 7.38
CA ALA A 341 22.28 16.82 6.31
C ALA A 341 21.61 16.14 5.10
N HIS A 342 20.71 15.18 5.36
CA HIS A 342 19.89 14.57 4.32
C HIS A 342 18.94 15.58 3.67
N ALA A 343 18.35 16.49 4.45
CA ALA A 343 17.53 17.58 3.93
C ALA A 343 18.33 18.53 3.04
N ALA A 344 19.55 18.93 3.43
CA ALA A 344 20.41 19.76 2.61
C ALA A 344 20.76 19.09 1.27
N GLN A 345 21.08 17.79 1.29
CA GLN A 345 21.35 17.01 0.09
C GLN A 345 20.11 16.90 -0.81
N SER A 346 18.96 16.54 -0.23
CA SER A 346 17.68 16.43 -0.93
C SER A 346 17.28 17.76 -1.58
N TRP A 347 17.42 18.86 -0.85
CA TRP A 347 17.15 20.21 -1.35
C TRP A 347 18.03 20.56 -2.55
N ALA A 348 19.34 20.28 -2.49
CA ALA A 348 20.26 20.56 -3.59
C ALA A 348 19.90 19.77 -4.86
N VAL A 349 19.49 18.50 -4.70
CA VAL A 349 19.01 17.67 -5.82
C VAL A 349 17.74 18.26 -6.42
N VAL A 350 16.74 18.61 -5.61
CA VAL A 350 15.47 19.18 -6.10
C VAL A 350 15.67 20.56 -6.71
N ALA A 351 16.57 21.38 -6.17
CA ALA A 351 16.86 22.72 -6.70
C ALA A 351 17.42 22.67 -8.14
N ALA A 352 18.07 21.57 -8.52
CA ALA A 352 18.57 21.34 -9.88
C ALA A 352 17.49 20.82 -10.86
N MET A 353 16.30 20.46 -10.38
CA MET A 353 15.19 19.96 -11.19
C MET A 353 14.24 21.09 -11.63
N PRO A 354 13.33 20.85 -12.59
CA PRO A 354 12.27 21.80 -12.93
C PRO A 354 11.36 22.12 -11.74
N GLN A 355 11.00 23.39 -11.57
CA GLN A 355 10.12 23.87 -10.49
C GLN A 355 8.68 24.04 -11.00
N ASP A 356 8.09 22.96 -11.52
CA ASP A 356 6.78 22.94 -12.19
C ASP A 356 5.76 21.95 -11.56
N LEU A 357 6.06 21.45 -10.36
CA LEU A 357 5.27 20.45 -9.63
C LEU A 357 4.67 21.04 -8.34
N ARG A 358 3.43 20.66 -8.02
CA ARG A 358 2.81 20.86 -6.71
C ARG A 358 2.80 19.51 -5.99
N VAL A 359 3.20 19.47 -4.72
CA VAL A 359 3.34 18.20 -3.98
C VAL A 359 1.97 17.65 -3.55
N ALA A 360 1.03 18.52 -3.17
CA ALA A 360 -0.33 18.12 -2.79
C ALA A 360 -1.23 17.70 -3.98
N ASP A 361 -0.77 17.93 -5.21
CA ASP A 361 -1.45 17.55 -6.46
C ASP A 361 -0.40 17.50 -7.60
N PRO A 362 0.41 16.43 -7.68
CA PRO A 362 1.47 16.32 -8.69
C PRO A 362 0.92 16.15 -10.12
N GLY A 363 -0.36 15.79 -10.25
CA GLY A 363 -0.99 15.26 -11.45
C GLY A 363 -0.60 13.80 -11.72
N VAL A 364 -1.48 13.09 -12.44
CA VAL A 364 -1.35 11.64 -12.72
C VAL A 364 0.02 11.24 -13.27
N ARG A 365 0.61 12.04 -14.17
CA ARG A 365 1.91 11.69 -14.77
C ARG A 365 3.06 11.68 -13.76
N ARG A 366 2.97 12.46 -12.69
CA ARG A 366 4.07 12.73 -11.76
C ARG A 366 3.79 12.19 -10.36
N MET A 367 2.86 11.24 -10.24
CA MET A 367 2.47 10.65 -8.96
C MET A 367 3.66 10.05 -8.20
N PHE A 368 4.54 9.35 -8.92
CA PHE A 368 5.80 8.79 -8.40
C PHE A 368 7.03 9.54 -8.91
N ASP A 369 6.91 10.84 -9.17
CA ASP A 369 8.07 11.67 -9.52
C ASP A 369 8.94 11.86 -8.27
N ASP A 370 10.26 11.70 -8.38
CA ASP A 370 11.21 11.85 -7.27
C ASP A 370 10.99 13.13 -6.43
N ARG A 371 10.52 14.21 -7.07
CA ARG A 371 10.24 15.47 -6.36
C ARG A 371 9.12 15.33 -5.35
N VAL A 372 8.17 14.42 -5.53
CA VAL A 372 7.10 14.13 -4.56
C VAL A 372 7.69 13.57 -3.27
N TYR A 373 8.58 12.59 -3.38
CA TYR A 373 9.31 11.99 -2.26
C TYR A 373 10.17 13.03 -1.54
N GLN A 374 11.04 13.68 -2.31
CA GLN A 374 12.05 14.60 -1.78
C GLN A 374 11.41 15.86 -1.17
N ARG A 375 10.49 16.52 -1.89
CA ARG A 375 9.81 17.71 -1.35
C ARG A 375 8.81 17.36 -0.25
N GLY A 376 8.19 16.19 -0.28
CA GLY A 376 7.35 15.70 0.82
C GLY A 376 8.15 15.54 2.10
N ALA A 377 9.32 14.90 2.04
CA ALA A 377 10.23 14.78 3.19
C ALA A 377 10.78 16.14 3.65
N LEU A 378 11.12 17.04 2.73
CA LEU A 378 11.54 18.40 3.08
C LEU A 378 10.41 19.21 3.75
N ALA A 379 9.15 19.01 3.34
CA ALA A 379 8.00 19.66 3.98
C ALA A 379 7.84 19.19 5.45
N LEU A 380 8.01 17.88 5.70
CA LEU A 380 8.02 17.33 7.06
C LEU A 380 9.21 17.82 7.87
N HIS A 381 10.39 17.92 7.25
CA HIS A 381 11.55 18.49 7.91
C HIS A 381 11.34 19.96 8.28
N ALA A 382 10.80 20.77 7.36
CA ALA A 382 10.47 22.17 7.60
C ALA A 382 9.46 22.32 8.75
N LEU A 383 8.47 21.42 8.80
CA LEU A 383 7.52 21.38 9.90
C LEU A 383 8.21 21.07 11.23
N ARG A 384 9.06 20.02 11.28
CA ARG A 384 9.83 19.67 12.49
C ARG A 384 10.69 20.84 12.97
N VAL A 385 11.39 21.53 12.06
CA VAL A 385 12.18 22.72 12.38
C VAL A 385 11.30 23.85 12.94
N ALA A 386 10.12 24.06 12.38
CA ALA A 386 9.23 25.15 12.77
C ALA A 386 8.56 24.94 14.14
N ILE A 387 8.20 23.70 14.49
CA ILE A 387 7.44 23.39 15.71
C ILE A 387 8.27 22.73 16.81
N GLY A 388 9.48 22.26 16.49
CA GLY A 388 10.38 21.55 17.39
C GLY A 388 10.11 20.04 17.47
N ASP A 389 11.09 19.31 17.99
CA ASP A 389 11.10 17.85 18.00
C ASP A 389 9.95 17.22 18.81
N GLU A 390 9.71 17.71 20.03
CA GLU A 390 8.69 17.14 20.91
C GLU A 390 7.27 17.34 20.34
N PRO A 391 6.85 18.55 19.90
CA PRO A 391 5.56 18.72 19.22
C PRO A 391 5.47 17.94 17.91
N PHE A 392 6.56 17.79 17.16
CA PHE A 392 6.56 17.00 15.94
C PHE A 392 6.34 15.51 16.20
N VAL A 393 7.01 14.93 17.20
CA VAL A 393 6.76 13.53 17.59
C VAL A 393 5.33 13.37 18.12
N ALA A 394 4.83 14.31 18.93
CA ALA A 394 3.45 14.29 19.41
C ALA A 394 2.44 14.33 18.25
N LEU A 395 2.68 15.17 17.25
CA LEU A 395 1.92 15.26 16.01
C LEU A 395 1.89 13.92 15.26
N LEU A 396 3.05 13.30 15.01
CA LEU A 396 3.11 12.03 14.29
C LEU A 396 2.33 10.92 15.00
N ARG A 397 2.46 10.85 16.34
CA ARG A 397 1.72 9.87 17.16
C ARG A 397 0.21 10.14 17.18
N GLU A 398 -0.21 11.40 17.17
CA GLU A 398 -1.64 11.74 17.04
C GLU A 398 -2.16 11.40 15.64
N TRP A 399 -1.39 11.69 14.60
CA TRP A 399 -1.75 11.45 13.21
C TRP A 399 -2.05 9.97 12.96
N THR A 400 -1.12 9.10 13.34
CA THR A 400 -1.27 7.65 13.18
C THR A 400 -2.36 7.06 14.06
N ARG A 401 -2.51 7.53 15.31
CA ARG A 401 -3.55 7.06 16.23
C ARG A 401 -4.95 7.45 15.76
N ALA A 402 -5.14 8.70 15.32
CA ALA A 402 -6.44 9.23 14.92
C ALA A 402 -6.95 8.62 13.60
N HIS A 403 -6.03 8.21 12.71
CA HIS A 403 -6.37 7.70 11.38
C HIS A 403 -5.95 6.24 11.17
N ARG A 404 -5.73 5.49 12.25
CA ARG A 404 -5.35 4.07 12.18
C ARG A 404 -6.39 3.30 11.36
N HIS A 405 -5.93 2.68 10.27
CA HIS A 405 -6.75 1.92 9.32
C HIS A 405 -7.79 2.74 8.55
N ALA A 406 -7.64 4.06 8.52
CA ALA A 406 -8.51 4.98 7.80
C ALA A 406 -7.82 5.54 6.55
N THR A 407 -8.59 6.34 5.80
CA THR A 407 -8.07 7.15 4.71
C THR A 407 -7.65 8.54 5.20
N VAL A 408 -6.67 9.15 4.54
CA VAL A 408 -6.17 10.47 4.90
C VAL A 408 -6.03 11.41 3.69
N THR A 409 -6.16 12.70 3.96
CA THR A 409 -5.98 13.80 3.01
C THR A 409 -4.92 14.78 3.49
N THR A 410 -4.35 15.53 2.55
CA THR A 410 -3.39 16.60 2.88
C THR A 410 -4.00 17.67 3.80
N GLY A 411 -5.29 17.99 3.62
CA GLY A 411 -5.98 18.98 4.44
C GLY A 411 -6.11 18.54 5.90
N GLU A 412 -6.41 17.26 6.15
CA GLU A 412 -6.48 16.70 7.50
C GLU A 412 -5.13 16.75 8.22
N PHE A 413 -4.04 16.41 7.52
CA PHE A 413 -2.70 16.49 8.09
C PHE A 413 -2.33 17.93 8.45
N VAL A 414 -2.55 18.89 7.54
CA VAL A 414 -2.28 20.32 7.79
C VAL A 414 -3.10 20.84 8.97
N ALA A 415 -4.39 20.50 9.03
CA ALA A 415 -5.28 20.92 10.12
C ALA A 415 -4.86 20.32 11.46
N LEU A 416 -4.38 19.07 11.48
CA LEU A 416 -3.81 18.45 12.67
C LEU A 416 -2.49 19.11 13.08
N ALA A 417 -1.57 19.33 12.14
CA ALA A 417 -0.28 19.97 12.40
C ALA A 417 -0.43 21.34 13.05
N GLN A 418 -1.43 22.13 12.63
CA GLN A 418 -1.72 23.43 13.24
C GLN A 418 -2.06 23.34 14.73
N ARG A 419 -2.65 22.23 15.21
CA ARG A 419 -2.94 22.03 16.64
C ARG A 419 -1.68 21.85 17.49
N HIS A 420 -0.57 21.46 16.86
CA HIS A 420 0.74 21.25 17.50
C HIS A 420 1.67 22.46 17.34
N SER A 421 1.17 23.60 16.86
CA SER A 421 1.95 24.82 16.66
C SER A 421 1.25 26.03 17.28
N ALA A 422 2.01 26.86 18.01
CA ALA A 422 1.55 28.17 18.47
C ALA A 422 1.55 29.23 17.37
N ARG A 423 2.24 28.98 16.24
CA ARG A 423 2.34 29.89 15.10
C ARG A 423 1.48 29.38 13.93
N PRO A 424 0.90 30.27 13.11
CA PRO A 424 0.21 29.85 11.89
C PRO A 424 1.15 29.10 10.94
N LEU A 425 0.69 27.95 10.43
CA LEU A 425 1.44 27.10 9.49
C LEU A 425 0.97 27.26 8.04
N ASP A 426 -0.03 28.09 7.77
CA ASP A 426 -0.62 28.28 6.42
C ASP A 426 0.45 28.63 5.38
N GLY A 427 1.34 29.58 5.71
CA GLY A 427 2.42 30.00 4.81
C GLY A 427 3.45 28.90 4.56
N LEU A 428 3.77 28.09 5.59
CA LEU A 428 4.69 26.96 5.46
C LEU A 428 4.12 25.91 4.50
N PHE A 429 2.87 25.47 4.73
CA PHE A 429 2.26 24.46 3.90
C PHE A 429 1.92 24.98 2.49
N ALA A 430 1.54 26.25 2.34
CA ALA A 430 1.39 26.89 1.04
C ALA A 430 2.66 26.74 0.19
N ALA A 431 3.79 27.19 0.74
CA ALA A 431 5.08 27.18 0.04
C ALA A 431 5.56 25.77 -0.30
N TRP A 432 5.47 24.82 0.64
CA TRP A 432 6.00 23.47 0.45
C TRP A 432 5.08 22.57 -0.39
N LEU A 433 3.76 22.65 -0.20
CA LEU A 433 2.81 21.68 -0.75
C LEU A 433 2.02 22.17 -1.96
N TYR A 434 1.63 23.44 -1.99
CA TYR A 434 0.66 23.97 -2.97
C TYR A 434 1.30 24.88 -4.03
N GLU A 435 2.47 25.44 -3.73
CA GLU A 435 3.23 26.27 -4.65
C GLU A 435 4.26 25.47 -5.44
N ARG A 436 4.56 25.95 -6.66
CA ARG A 436 5.52 25.31 -7.56
C ARG A 436 6.98 25.59 -7.21
N PRO A 437 7.38 26.84 -6.89
CA PRO A 437 8.77 27.13 -6.50
C PRO A 437 9.20 26.30 -5.29
N LEU A 438 10.46 25.87 -5.27
CA LEU A 438 11.08 25.26 -4.10
C LEU A 438 11.37 26.36 -3.06
N PRO A 439 10.86 26.23 -1.81
CA PRO A 439 11.23 27.16 -0.74
C PRO A 439 12.72 27.05 -0.38
N PRO A 440 13.31 28.05 0.30
CA PRO A 440 14.66 27.92 0.86
C PRO A 440 14.79 26.70 1.77
N LEU A 441 16.01 26.18 1.90
CA LEU A 441 16.31 25.07 2.83
C LEU A 441 15.82 25.45 4.25
N PRO A 442 15.06 24.59 4.93
CA PRO A 442 14.66 24.84 6.32
C PRO A 442 15.90 24.95 7.22
N SER A 443 15.94 25.99 8.04
CA SER A 443 17.06 26.31 8.94
C SER A 443 16.60 26.45 10.39
#